data_AF-A0A1F4Y1X9-F1
#
_entry.id   AF-A0A1F4Y1X9-F1
#
_cell.length_a   1.000
_cell.length_b   1.000
_cell.length_c   1.000
_cell.angle_alpha   90.00
_cell.angle_beta   90.00
_cell.angle_gamma   90.00
#
_symmetry.space_group_name_H-M   'P 1'
#
loop_
_entity.id
_entity.type
_entity.pdbx_description
1 polymer ?
#
loop_
_entity_poly.entity_id
_entity_poly.type
_entity_poly.pdbx_seq_one_letter_code
_entity_poly.pdbx_strand_id
1 'polypeptide(L)'
;MAVEVTKADGTTEAFNPEKLVASLVRAGAEHGTARDITAQIEHTLYRGVTTQEIYRHAFARLREVRRGAAARYSLKRALLEFGPSGFPFEAYMAELFRAEGFTAKIDQIMQGACVEHEVDVVLKKDGVTTCVEAKFHNAAGFKTDLKTVLYVKARIDDLGDCKGLVVTNTKFTSKAVEYAACVGLELLSWEEPNGKTLQQRIDAVGLYPITALTTLSRREKMALLSQKKVLCSDLTKDTQALAVAGLGGSKADRVLEEVGSLCVPVKHIE
;
A
#
# COMPACT_ATOMS: atom_id res chain seq x y z
N MET A 1 33.72 2.12 -11.63
CA MET A 1 32.81 3.26 -11.89
C MET A 1 31.46 2.91 -11.29
N ALA A 2 30.82 3.81 -10.53
CA ALA A 2 29.49 3.55 -9.98
C ALA A 2 28.49 3.44 -11.13
N VAL A 3 27.66 2.38 -11.14
CA VAL A 3 26.64 2.18 -12.17
C VAL A 3 25.51 3.19 -11.95
N GLU A 4 25.13 3.93 -12.98
CA GLU A 4 23.96 4.81 -12.94
C GLU A 4 22.67 4.02 -13.14
N VAL A 5 21.69 4.29 -12.28
CA VAL A 5 20.35 3.69 -12.31
C VAL A 5 19.29 4.72 -12.65
N THR A 6 18.32 4.32 -13.45
CA THR A 6 17.20 5.18 -13.87
C THR A 6 15.99 4.95 -12.96
N LYS A 7 15.52 6.00 -12.28
CA LYS A 7 14.34 5.97 -11.42
C LYS A 7 13.06 5.97 -12.23
N ALA A 8 11.94 5.69 -11.55
CA ALA A 8 10.60 5.70 -12.15
C ALA A 8 10.18 7.08 -12.70
N ASP A 9 10.77 8.17 -12.21
CA ASP A 9 10.53 9.54 -12.68
C ASP A 9 11.47 9.96 -13.84
N GLY A 10 12.30 9.05 -14.34
CA GLY A 10 13.26 9.30 -15.41
C GLY A 10 14.58 9.92 -14.95
N THR A 11 14.71 10.33 -13.68
CA THR A 11 15.97 10.85 -13.15
C THR A 11 16.98 9.72 -12.93
N THR A 12 18.28 10.04 -13.01
CA THR A 12 19.36 9.08 -12.77
C THR A 12 20.07 9.35 -11.44
N GLU A 13 20.56 8.30 -10.80
CA GLU A 13 21.48 8.41 -9.67
C GLU A 13 22.50 7.27 -9.67
N ALA A 14 23.61 7.43 -8.95
CA ALA A 14 24.52 6.32 -8.71
C ALA A 14 23.83 5.24 -7.87
N PHE A 15 24.00 3.97 -8.25
CA PHE A 15 23.53 2.84 -7.45
C PHE A 15 24.14 2.90 -6.05
N ASN A 16 23.30 2.76 -5.03
CA ASN A 16 23.72 2.70 -3.64
C ASN A 16 23.21 1.37 -3.04
N PRO A 17 24.09 0.41 -2.75
CA PRO A 17 23.70 -0.90 -2.23
C PRO A 17 22.99 -0.82 -0.89
N GLU A 18 23.39 0.11 -0.03
CA GLU A 18 22.79 0.28 1.31
C GLU A 18 21.32 0.71 1.21
N LYS A 19 20.91 1.42 0.14
CA LYS A 19 19.48 1.69 -0.12
C LYS A 19 18.70 0.39 -0.39
N LEU A 20 19.30 -0.55 -1.13
CA LEU A 20 18.67 -1.84 -1.44
C LEU A 20 18.61 -2.74 -0.21
N VAL A 21 19.73 -2.88 0.52
CA VAL A 21 19.78 -3.59 1.80
C VAL A 21 18.72 -3.05 2.76
N ALA A 22 18.67 -1.74 2.98
CA ALA A 22 17.67 -1.13 3.86
C ALA A 22 16.23 -1.39 3.37
N SER A 23 15.99 -1.44 2.06
CA SER A 23 14.67 -1.75 1.52
C SER A 23 14.23 -3.20 1.77
N LEU A 24 15.17 -4.15 1.67
CA LEU A 24 14.92 -5.57 1.92
C LEU A 24 14.74 -5.83 3.42
N VAL A 25 15.57 -5.21 4.26
CA VAL A 25 15.46 -5.31 5.73
C VAL A 25 14.14 -4.71 6.23
N ARG A 26 13.71 -3.57 5.68
CA ARG A 26 12.38 -2.99 5.99
C ARG A 26 11.22 -3.90 5.57
N ALA A 27 11.43 -4.78 4.60
CA ALA A 27 10.46 -5.81 4.23
C ALA A 27 10.56 -7.07 5.11
N GLY A 28 11.44 -7.08 6.12
CA GLY A 28 11.63 -8.20 7.04
C GLY A 28 12.61 -9.27 6.55
N ALA A 29 13.48 -8.95 5.58
CA ALA A 29 14.64 -9.79 5.30
C ALA A 29 15.67 -9.66 6.44
N GLU A 30 16.35 -10.76 6.76
CA GLU A 30 17.49 -10.71 7.68
C GLU A 30 18.65 -9.94 7.03
N HIS A 31 19.46 -9.28 7.84
CA HIS A 31 20.51 -8.41 7.34
C HIS A 31 21.53 -9.16 6.47
N GLY A 32 21.85 -10.42 6.79
CA GLY A 32 22.70 -11.28 5.97
C GLY A 32 22.09 -11.56 4.60
N THR A 33 20.86 -12.08 4.58
CA THR A 33 20.09 -12.32 3.34
C THR A 33 19.98 -11.06 2.48
N ALA A 34 19.72 -9.90 3.08
CA ALA A 34 19.62 -8.64 2.36
C ALA A 34 20.95 -8.24 1.69
N ARG A 35 22.09 -8.46 2.36
CA ARG A 35 23.42 -8.23 1.78
C ARG A 35 23.72 -9.21 0.66
N ASP A 36 23.41 -10.49 0.83
CA ASP A 36 23.64 -11.52 -0.18
C ASP A 36 22.85 -11.25 -1.47
N ILE A 37 21.56 -10.92 -1.34
CA ILE A 37 20.72 -10.54 -2.47
C ILE A 37 21.27 -9.28 -3.16
N THR A 38 21.72 -8.29 -2.38
CA THR A 38 22.28 -7.05 -2.93
C THR A 38 23.56 -7.32 -3.71
N ALA A 39 24.48 -8.10 -3.16
CA ALA A 39 25.74 -8.46 -3.83
C ALA A 39 25.49 -9.22 -5.15
N GLN A 40 24.54 -10.15 -5.16
CA GLN A 40 24.16 -10.85 -6.40
C GLN A 40 23.61 -9.90 -7.46
N ILE A 41 22.83 -8.90 -7.05
CA ILE A 41 22.26 -7.90 -7.98
C ILE A 41 23.37 -7.01 -8.54
N GLU A 42 24.33 -6.59 -7.72
CA GLU A 42 25.47 -5.78 -8.14
C GLU A 42 26.22 -6.40 -9.32
N HIS A 43 26.41 -7.72 -9.33
CA HIS A 43 27.05 -8.44 -10.42
C HIS A 43 26.26 -8.43 -11.74
N THR A 44 24.96 -8.12 -11.70
CA THR A 44 24.08 -8.06 -12.86
C THR A 44 23.76 -6.64 -13.32
N LEU A 45 24.27 -5.62 -12.62
CA LEU A 45 23.99 -4.23 -12.96
C LEU A 45 24.71 -3.83 -14.25
N TYR A 46 23.99 -3.10 -15.10
CA TYR A 46 24.51 -2.48 -16.32
C TYR A 46 24.09 -1.02 -16.39
N ARG A 47 24.78 -0.23 -17.22
CA ARG A 47 24.47 1.19 -17.38
C ARG A 47 23.05 1.37 -17.92
N GLY A 48 22.24 2.18 -17.24
CA GLY A 48 20.86 2.45 -17.64
C GLY A 48 19.85 1.43 -17.11
N VAL A 49 20.27 0.48 -16.27
CA VAL A 49 19.36 -0.39 -15.53
C VAL A 49 18.36 0.44 -14.72
N THR A 50 17.10 0.03 -14.72
CA THR A 50 16.06 0.78 -14.03
C THR A 50 15.91 0.33 -12.58
N THR A 51 15.44 1.22 -11.69
CA THR A 51 15.08 0.83 -10.32
C THR A 51 13.97 -0.23 -10.30
N GLN A 52 13.15 -0.29 -11.36
CA GLN A 52 12.10 -1.31 -11.49
C GLN A 52 12.68 -2.69 -11.80
N GLU A 53 13.72 -2.79 -12.62
CA GLU A 53 14.43 -4.05 -12.91
C GLU A 53 15.19 -4.55 -11.68
N ILE A 54 15.92 -3.67 -11.00
CA ILE A 54 16.59 -3.98 -9.72
C ILE A 54 15.59 -4.55 -8.72
N TYR A 55 14.44 -3.89 -8.57
CA TYR A 55 13.36 -4.40 -7.72
C TYR A 55 12.89 -5.80 -8.15
N ARG A 56 12.71 -6.07 -9.46
CA ARG A 56 12.21 -7.37 -9.94
C ARG A 56 13.19 -8.48 -9.58
N HIS A 57 14.49 -8.24 -9.76
CA HIS A 57 15.54 -9.20 -9.40
C HIS A 57 15.58 -9.42 -7.88
N ALA A 58 15.53 -8.35 -7.09
CA ALA A 58 15.51 -8.43 -5.63
C ALA A 58 14.28 -9.20 -5.11
N PHE A 59 13.10 -8.93 -5.66
CA PHE A 59 11.87 -9.63 -5.31
C PHE A 59 11.94 -11.12 -5.66
N ALA A 60 12.42 -11.48 -6.85
CA ALA A 60 12.55 -12.88 -7.26
C ALA A 60 13.45 -13.67 -6.29
N ARG A 61 14.61 -13.11 -5.93
CA ARG A 61 15.52 -13.71 -4.96
C ARG A 61 14.93 -13.77 -3.55
N LEU A 62 14.31 -12.68 -3.09
CA LEU A 62 13.70 -12.65 -1.76
C LEU A 62 12.57 -13.68 -1.63
N ARG A 63 11.84 -13.95 -2.71
CA ARG A 63 10.77 -14.95 -2.75
C ARG A 63 11.30 -16.38 -2.59
N GLU A 64 12.47 -16.68 -3.14
CA GLU A 64 13.15 -17.98 -3.00
C GLU A 64 13.55 -18.24 -1.54
N VAL A 65 14.00 -17.20 -0.83
CA VAL A 65 14.53 -17.33 0.54
C VAL A 65 13.45 -17.19 1.61
N ARG A 66 12.59 -16.16 1.51
CA ARG A 66 11.60 -15.82 2.54
C ARG A 66 10.33 -15.21 1.92
N ARG A 67 9.38 -16.08 1.58
CA ARG A 67 8.09 -15.69 0.95
C ARG A 67 7.38 -14.55 1.67
N GLY A 68 7.32 -14.58 3.01
CA GLY A 68 6.71 -13.50 3.80
C GLY A 68 7.42 -12.15 3.66
N ALA A 69 8.75 -12.14 3.57
CA ALA A 69 9.49 -10.89 3.32
C ALA A 69 9.28 -10.39 1.89
N ALA A 70 9.19 -11.29 0.91
CA ALA A 70 8.86 -10.93 -0.46
C ALA A 70 7.46 -10.28 -0.57
N ALA A 71 6.48 -10.80 0.16
CA ALA A 71 5.14 -10.20 0.27
C ALA A 71 5.17 -8.75 0.76
N ARG A 72 5.89 -8.49 1.84
CA ARG A 72 6.08 -7.15 2.40
C ARG A 72 6.84 -6.24 1.44
N TYR A 73 7.83 -6.79 0.75
CA TYR A 73 8.62 -6.07 -0.23
C TYR A 73 7.77 -5.64 -1.44
N SER A 74 6.80 -6.47 -1.86
CA SER A 74 5.90 -6.14 -2.96
C SER A 74 4.75 -5.23 -2.60
N LEU A 75 4.41 -5.11 -1.31
CA LEU A 75 3.27 -4.34 -0.84
C LEU A 75 3.28 -2.89 -1.35
N LYS A 76 4.44 -2.21 -1.36
CA LYS A 76 4.55 -0.84 -1.87
C LYS A 76 4.06 -0.71 -3.31
N ARG A 77 4.38 -1.70 -4.14
CA ARG A 77 3.95 -1.72 -5.54
C ARG A 77 2.51 -2.16 -5.68
N ALA A 78 2.08 -3.13 -4.87
CA ALA A 78 0.70 -3.58 -4.82
C ALA A 78 -0.26 -2.42 -4.54
N LEU A 79 0.11 -1.52 -3.63
CA LEU A 79 -0.68 -0.33 -3.32
C LEU A 79 -0.78 0.67 -4.49
N LEU A 80 0.10 0.63 -5.49
CA LEU A 80 0.03 1.48 -6.70
C LEU A 80 -0.90 0.86 -7.76
N GLU A 81 -1.25 -0.41 -7.63
CA GLU A 81 -2.03 -1.17 -8.61
C GLU A 81 -3.53 -1.23 -8.29
N PHE A 82 -4.01 -0.43 -7.33
CA PHE A 82 -5.45 -0.31 -7.02
C PHE A 82 -6.25 0.45 -8.10
N GLY A 83 -5.59 1.20 -8.96
CA GLY A 83 -6.23 2.06 -9.95
C GLY A 83 -6.60 1.38 -11.26
N PRO A 84 -7.34 2.09 -12.14
CA PRO A 84 -7.17 3.54 -12.31
C PRO A 84 -7.98 4.44 -11.38
N SER A 85 -9.09 3.96 -10.78
CA SER A 85 -9.91 4.75 -9.84
C SER A 85 -9.39 4.71 -8.39
N GLY A 86 -9.85 5.65 -7.55
CA GLY A 86 -9.54 5.69 -6.12
C GLY A 86 -10.38 4.74 -5.25
N PHE A 87 -11.61 4.44 -5.69
CA PHE A 87 -12.57 3.65 -4.93
C PHE A 87 -12.05 2.29 -4.40
N PRO A 88 -11.27 1.49 -5.17
CA PRO A 88 -10.72 0.25 -4.63
C PRO A 88 -9.72 0.47 -3.48
N PHE A 89 -8.99 1.59 -3.50
CA PHE A 89 -8.10 1.97 -2.41
C PHE A 89 -8.89 2.42 -1.17
N GLU A 90 -9.98 3.17 -1.34
CA GLU A 90 -10.88 3.55 -0.24
C GLU A 90 -11.49 2.31 0.45
N ALA A 91 -11.99 1.36 -0.35
CA ALA A 91 -12.52 0.09 0.15
C ALA A 91 -11.45 -0.71 0.91
N TYR A 92 -10.22 -0.78 0.39
CA TYR A 92 -9.10 -1.42 1.08
C TYR A 92 -8.77 -0.73 2.41
N MET A 93 -8.73 0.60 2.44
CA MET A 93 -8.50 1.34 3.68
C MET A 93 -9.59 1.07 4.72
N ALA A 94 -10.86 1.00 4.30
CA ALA A 94 -11.95 0.64 5.19
C ALA A 94 -11.78 -0.77 5.78
N GLU A 95 -11.37 -1.76 4.98
CA GLU A 95 -11.06 -3.11 5.48
C GLU A 95 -9.87 -3.12 6.45
N LEU A 96 -8.81 -2.36 6.15
CA LEU A 96 -7.67 -2.22 7.06
C LEU A 96 -8.12 -1.69 8.43
N PHE A 97 -8.88 -0.60 8.46
CA PHE A 97 -9.39 -0.05 9.71
C PHE A 97 -10.37 -0.99 10.41
N ARG A 98 -11.19 -1.75 9.69
CA ARG A 98 -12.05 -2.79 10.31
C ARG A 98 -11.22 -3.83 11.05
N ALA A 99 -10.11 -4.30 10.48
CA ALA A 99 -9.22 -5.22 11.17
C ALA A 99 -8.50 -4.59 12.38
N GLU A 100 -8.29 -3.27 12.38
CA GLU A 100 -7.81 -2.51 13.55
C GLU A 100 -8.92 -2.26 14.60
N GLY A 101 -10.12 -2.82 14.41
CA GLY A 101 -11.25 -2.76 15.35
C GLY A 101 -12.12 -1.52 15.21
N PHE A 102 -12.08 -0.81 14.08
CA PHE A 102 -13.00 0.28 13.78
C PHE A 102 -14.27 -0.25 13.12
N THR A 103 -15.39 0.45 13.28
CA THR A 103 -16.44 0.41 12.26
C THR A 103 -16.06 1.38 11.14
N ALA A 104 -16.20 0.97 9.89
CA ALA A 104 -15.87 1.80 8.73
C ALA A 104 -17.04 1.82 7.74
N LYS A 105 -17.36 2.99 7.20
CA LYS A 105 -18.28 3.18 6.06
C LYS A 105 -17.54 3.96 4.98
N ILE A 106 -17.76 3.63 3.72
CA ILE A 106 -17.13 4.29 2.58
C ILE A 106 -18.16 5.16 1.84
N ASP A 107 -17.70 6.18 1.11
CA ASP A 107 -18.53 6.99 0.21
C ASP A 107 -19.77 7.55 0.94
N GLN A 108 -19.52 8.39 1.95
CA GLN A 108 -20.56 8.95 2.81
C GLN A 108 -20.76 10.43 2.50
N ILE A 109 -22.01 10.83 2.26
CA ILE A 109 -22.40 12.24 2.21
C ILE A 109 -22.75 12.68 3.64
N MET A 110 -22.08 13.71 4.12
CA MET A 110 -22.27 14.27 5.45
C MET A 110 -22.58 15.77 5.36
N GLN A 111 -23.65 16.20 6.02
CA GLN A 111 -24.01 17.61 6.10
C GLN A 111 -23.08 18.32 7.11
N GLY A 112 -22.30 19.29 6.63
CA GLY A 112 -21.58 20.24 7.47
C GLY A 112 -22.45 21.43 7.87
N ALA A 113 -21.87 22.37 8.61
CA ALA A 113 -22.53 23.61 8.98
C ALA A 113 -22.93 24.44 7.75
N CYS A 114 -22.13 24.43 6.68
CA CYS A 114 -22.37 25.20 5.47
C CYS A 114 -22.91 24.35 4.32
N VAL A 115 -22.29 23.20 4.01
CA VAL A 115 -22.60 22.41 2.82
C VAL A 115 -22.48 20.90 3.05
N GLU A 116 -23.03 20.11 2.12
CA GLU A 116 -22.77 18.68 2.07
C GLU A 116 -21.33 18.39 1.63
N HIS A 117 -20.70 17.42 2.28
CA HIS A 117 -19.37 16.93 1.93
C HIS A 117 -19.40 15.43 1.68
N GLU A 118 -18.74 15.02 0.61
CA GLU A 118 -18.40 13.61 0.37
C GLU A 118 -17.17 13.24 1.21
N VAL A 119 -17.28 12.20 2.01
CA VAL A 119 -16.21 11.69 2.89
C VAL A 119 -15.90 10.26 2.48
N ASP A 120 -14.67 10.04 2.01
CA ASP A 120 -14.23 8.77 1.42
C ASP A 120 -14.39 7.60 2.40
N VAL A 121 -13.96 7.76 3.66
CA VAL A 121 -14.19 6.78 4.72
C VAL A 121 -14.56 7.46 6.04
N VAL A 122 -15.62 6.99 6.68
CA VAL A 122 -16.02 7.40 8.03
C VAL A 122 -15.74 6.25 8.99
N LEU A 123 -14.86 6.49 9.95
CA LEU A 123 -14.47 5.53 10.98
C LEU A 123 -15.14 5.88 12.30
N LYS A 124 -15.58 4.86 13.05
CA LYS A 124 -15.98 5.04 14.46
C LYS A 124 -15.36 3.98 15.36
N LYS A 125 -14.77 4.43 16.46
CA LYS A 125 -14.20 3.60 17.52
C LYS A 125 -14.19 4.38 18.84
N ASP A 126 -14.59 3.73 19.93
CA ASP A 126 -14.58 4.30 21.29
C ASP A 126 -15.30 5.67 21.40
N GLY A 127 -16.42 5.82 20.70
CA GLY A 127 -17.21 7.06 20.66
C GLY A 127 -16.61 8.18 19.80
N VAL A 128 -15.43 7.99 19.20
CA VAL A 128 -14.77 8.96 18.33
C VAL A 128 -15.12 8.67 16.88
N THR A 129 -15.53 9.71 16.15
CA THR A 129 -15.69 9.68 14.69
C THR A 129 -14.47 10.30 14.02
N THR A 130 -13.90 9.60 13.04
CA THR A 130 -12.80 10.09 12.20
C THR A 130 -13.27 10.11 10.74
N CYS A 131 -13.23 11.28 10.13
CA CYS A 131 -13.46 11.49 8.70
C CYS A 131 -12.14 11.36 7.96
N VAL A 132 -12.08 10.46 6.99
CA VAL A 132 -10.87 10.11 6.26
C VAL A 132 -10.98 10.55 4.81
N GLU A 133 -9.96 11.25 4.33
CA GLU A 133 -9.71 11.48 2.90
C GLU A 133 -8.64 10.50 2.41
N ALA A 134 -8.97 9.68 1.41
CA ALA A 134 -8.07 8.71 0.80
C ALA A 134 -7.55 9.21 -0.55
N LYS A 135 -6.30 9.67 -0.59
CA LYS A 135 -5.63 10.12 -1.80
C LYS A 135 -4.76 9.02 -2.42
N PHE A 136 -5.33 8.39 -3.44
CA PHE A 136 -4.65 7.38 -4.24
C PHE A 136 -3.86 7.98 -5.41
N HIS A 137 -2.64 7.48 -5.62
CA HIS A 137 -1.78 7.79 -6.77
C HIS A 137 -1.34 6.51 -7.49
N ASN A 138 -1.40 6.51 -8.82
CA ASN A 138 -0.99 5.38 -9.66
C ASN A 138 0.53 5.26 -9.87
N ALA A 139 1.31 6.26 -9.47
CA ALA A 139 2.76 6.24 -9.65
C ALA A 139 3.50 6.73 -8.39
N ALA A 140 4.60 6.03 -8.07
CA ALA A 140 5.37 6.23 -6.85
C ALA A 140 6.00 7.63 -6.69
N GLY A 141 6.15 8.37 -7.79
CA GLY A 141 6.75 9.71 -7.81
C GLY A 141 5.81 10.82 -7.34
N PHE A 142 4.49 10.58 -7.30
CA PHE A 142 3.52 11.58 -6.86
C PHE A 142 3.50 11.72 -5.34
N LYS A 143 3.34 12.96 -4.89
CA LYS A 143 3.16 13.30 -3.48
C LYS A 143 1.85 14.03 -3.30
N THR A 144 1.18 13.76 -2.18
CA THR A 144 0.03 14.56 -1.74
C THR A 144 0.53 15.88 -1.16
N ASP A 145 0.00 16.98 -1.68
CA ASP A 145 0.53 18.32 -1.47
C ASP A 145 -0.21 19.10 -0.37
N LEU A 146 0.29 20.31 -0.07
CA LEU A 146 -0.29 21.18 0.94
C LEU A 146 -1.73 21.60 0.59
N LYS A 147 -2.03 21.83 -0.69
CA LYS A 147 -3.38 22.20 -1.14
C LYS A 147 -4.41 21.16 -0.71
N THR A 148 -4.06 19.89 -0.86
CA THR A 148 -4.93 18.79 -0.45
C THR A 148 -5.19 18.77 1.04
N VAL A 149 -4.15 18.95 1.86
CA VAL A 149 -4.27 18.99 3.33
C VAL A 149 -5.08 20.21 3.80
N LEU A 150 -4.88 21.38 3.18
CA LEU A 150 -5.67 22.59 3.44
C LEU A 150 -7.15 22.36 3.13
N TYR A 151 -7.44 21.75 1.99
CA TYR A 151 -8.80 21.42 1.57
C TYR A 151 -9.49 20.48 2.57
N VAL A 152 -8.81 19.41 2.97
CA VAL A 152 -9.36 18.48 3.98
C VAL A 152 -9.58 19.19 5.30
N LYS A 153 -8.65 20.04 5.75
CA LYS A 153 -8.85 20.80 7.00
C LYS A 153 -10.10 21.68 6.95
N ALA A 154 -10.32 22.40 5.86
CA ALA A 154 -11.52 23.22 5.68
C ALA A 154 -12.81 22.38 5.69
N ARG A 155 -12.79 21.18 5.09
CA ARG A 155 -13.90 20.22 5.16
C ARG A 155 -14.18 19.78 6.59
N ILE A 156 -13.15 19.39 7.33
CA ILE A 156 -13.28 18.93 8.72
C ILE A 156 -13.83 20.04 9.61
N ASP A 157 -13.42 21.28 9.38
CA ASP A 157 -13.93 22.45 10.11
C ASP A 157 -15.42 22.69 9.86
N ASP A 158 -15.89 22.49 8.63
CA ASP A 158 -17.31 22.61 8.32
C ASP A 158 -18.13 21.43 8.89
N LEU A 159 -17.56 20.22 8.95
CA LEU A 159 -18.22 19.05 9.54
C LEU A 159 -18.33 19.12 11.07
N GLY A 160 -17.36 19.75 11.75
CA GLY A 160 -17.38 20.07 13.19
C GLY A 160 -17.19 18.89 14.16
N ASP A 161 -17.86 17.76 13.92
CA ASP A 161 -17.95 16.61 14.85
C ASP A 161 -17.13 15.39 14.40
N CYS A 162 -16.00 15.60 13.73
CA CYS A 162 -15.06 14.51 13.46
C CYS A 162 -13.59 14.93 13.48
N LYS A 163 -12.73 13.98 13.85
CA LYS A 163 -11.29 14.10 13.60
C LYS A 163 -11.02 13.96 12.10
N GLY A 164 -10.00 14.64 11.60
CA GLY A 164 -9.56 14.49 10.21
C GLY A 164 -8.34 13.62 10.06
N LEU A 165 -8.37 12.72 9.08
CA LEU A 165 -7.24 11.90 8.66
C LEU A 165 -7.08 11.97 7.15
N VAL A 166 -5.86 12.24 6.67
CA VAL A 166 -5.51 12.10 5.24
C VAL A 166 -4.65 10.86 5.07
N VAL A 167 -5.11 9.95 4.22
CA VAL A 167 -4.38 8.73 3.86
C VAL A 167 -3.87 8.85 2.43
N THR A 168 -2.64 8.39 2.17
CA THR A 168 -2.16 8.20 0.81
C THR A 168 -1.30 6.95 0.66
N ASN A 169 -1.34 6.31 -0.51
CA ASN A 169 -0.49 5.15 -0.80
C ASN A 169 0.96 5.54 -1.15
N THR A 170 1.24 6.83 -1.36
CA THR A 170 2.60 7.33 -1.63
C THR A 170 3.16 8.09 -0.42
N LYS A 171 3.36 9.40 -0.54
CA LYS A 171 4.04 10.27 0.43
C LYS A 171 3.39 11.64 0.45
N PHE A 172 3.59 12.37 1.54
CA PHE A 172 3.24 13.79 1.61
C PHE A 172 4.43 14.69 1.22
N THR A 173 4.13 15.93 0.83
CA THR A 173 5.18 16.97 0.76
C THR A 173 5.55 17.43 2.17
N SER A 174 6.78 17.94 2.37
CA SER A 174 7.19 18.44 3.69
C SER A 174 6.28 19.54 4.24
N LYS A 175 5.78 20.41 3.35
CA LYS A 175 4.81 21.47 3.72
C LYS A 175 3.45 20.92 4.13
N ALA A 176 2.98 19.85 3.49
CA ALA A 176 1.77 19.16 3.91
C ALA A 176 1.92 18.57 5.32
N VAL A 177 3.06 17.92 5.60
CA VAL A 177 3.37 17.36 6.94
C VAL A 177 3.46 18.45 8.01
N GLU A 178 4.20 19.53 7.73
CA GLU A 178 4.39 20.67 8.63
C GLU A 178 3.05 21.33 9.00
N TYR A 179 2.20 21.58 8.00
CA TYR A 179 0.87 22.16 8.23
C TYR A 179 -0.06 21.22 8.99
N ALA A 180 -0.14 19.93 8.60
CA ALA A 180 -1.02 18.96 9.25
C ALA A 180 -0.72 18.83 10.75
N ALA A 181 0.57 18.76 11.11
CA ALA A 181 1.01 18.72 12.50
C ALA A 181 0.60 20.00 13.27
N CYS A 182 0.71 21.17 12.64
CA CYS A 182 0.33 22.45 13.24
C CYS A 182 -1.17 22.52 13.57
N VAL A 183 -2.03 22.02 12.68
CA VAL A 183 -3.49 22.14 12.82
C VAL A 183 -4.17 20.91 13.40
N GLY A 184 -3.40 19.90 13.83
CA GLY A 184 -3.91 18.67 14.43
C GLY A 184 -4.61 17.72 13.45
N LEU A 185 -4.25 17.76 12.17
CA LEU A 185 -4.76 16.81 11.17
C LEU A 185 -3.85 15.57 11.10
N GLU A 186 -4.43 14.38 11.19
CA GLU A 186 -3.66 13.14 11.15
C GLU A 186 -3.26 12.80 9.69
N LEU A 187 -2.06 12.25 9.51
CA LEU A 187 -1.56 11.78 8.22
C LEU A 187 -1.18 10.32 8.30
N LEU A 188 -1.51 9.56 7.25
CA LEU A 188 -1.09 8.17 7.09
C LEU A 188 -0.56 7.93 5.67
N SER A 189 0.67 7.44 5.57
CA SER A 189 1.31 7.14 4.29
C SER A 189 2.30 5.97 4.43
N TRP A 190 3.06 5.72 3.38
CA TRP A 190 4.20 4.79 3.43
C TRP A 190 5.30 5.22 4.42
N GLU A 191 5.42 6.51 4.71
CA GLU A 191 6.49 7.09 5.56
C GLU A 191 5.96 7.77 6.83
N GLU A 192 4.67 8.13 6.86
CA GLU A 192 4.04 8.82 7.98
C GLU A 192 2.90 8.00 8.63
N PRO A 193 2.68 8.14 9.95
CA PRO A 193 3.61 8.72 10.92
C PRO A 193 4.75 7.73 11.23
N ASN A 194 5.89 8.24 11.69
CA ASN A 194 7.01 7.39 12.07
C ASN A 194 6.58 6.38 13.15
N GLY A 195 6.83 5.09 12.91
CA GLY A 195 6.47 4.00 13.83
C GLY A 195 5.02 3.49 13.74
N LYS A 196 4.14 4.13 12.95
CA LYS A 196 2.78 3.61 12.67
C LYS A 196 2.36 3.84 11.21
N THR A 197 3.32 3.65 10.28
CA THR A 197 3.09 3.86 8.84
C THR A 197 2.06 2.90 8.28
N LEU A 198 1.55 3.19 7.08
CA LEU A 198 0.62 2.32 6.37
C LEU A 198 1.19 0.91 6.19
N GLN A 199 2.48 0.79 5.87
CA GLN A 199 3.15 -0.51 5.77
C GLN A 199 3.09 -1.27 7.10
N GLN A 200 3.46 -0.62 8.21
CA GLN A 200 3.49 -1.25 9.53
C GLN A 200 2.10 -1.68 9.99
N ARG A 201 1.08 -0.89 9.69
CA ARG A 201 -0.32 -1.23 9.99
C ARG A 201 -0.79 -2.45 9.21
N ILE A 202 -0.53 -2.48 7.90
CA ILE A 202 -0.87 -3.63 7.05
C ILE A 202 -0.16 -4.89 7.55
N ASP A 203 1.14 -4.77 7.87
CA ASP A 203 1.94 -5.88 8.38
C ASP A 203 1.44 -6.38 9.74
N ALA A 204 0.99 -5.50 10.63
CA ALA A 204 0.48 -5.86 11.95
C ALA A 204 -0.82 -6.67 11.88
N VAL A 205 -1.69 -6.38 10.90
CA VAL A 205 -2.96 -7.12 10.72
C VAL A 205 -2.87 -8.27 9.71
N GLY A 206 -1.79 -8.34 8.92
CA GLY A 206 -1.60 -9.37 7.89
C GLY A 206 -2.59 -9.27 6.72
N LEU A 207 -3.18 -8.10 6.47
CA LEU A 207 -4.16 -7.88 5.42
C LEU A 207 -3.49 -7.53 4.09
N TYR A 208 -3.13 -8.54 3.32
CA TYR A 208 -2.56 -8.32 2.00
C TYR A 208 -3.63 -8.03 0.94
N PRO A 209 -3.43 -7.01 0.08
CA PRO A 209 -4.37 -6.71 -0.99
C PRO A 209 -4.23 -7.69 -2.15
N ILE A 210 -5.29 -7.92 -2.92
CA ILE A 210 -5.22 -8.79 -4.12
C ILE A 210 -4.20 -8.29 -5.15
N THR A 211 -3.89 -7.00 -5.12
CA THR A 211 -2.88 -6.39 -6.00
C THR A 211 -1.46 -6.86 -5.67
N ALA A 212 -1.23 -7.49 -4.51
CA ALA A 212 0.05 -8.09 -4.14
C ALA A 212 0.27 -9.46 -4.80
N LEU A 213 -0.79 -10.12 -5.29
CA LEU A 213 -0.70 -11.42 -5.94
C LEU A 213 0.03 -11.30 -7.28
N THR A 214 1.12 -12.05 -7.41
CA THR A 214 1.97 -12.06 -8.60
C THR A 214 1.50 -13.04 -9.67
N THR A 215 0.68 -14.01 -9.27
CA THR A 215 0.02 -14.96 -10.19
C THR A 215 -1.11 -14.31 -11.00
N LEU A 216 -1.60 -13.15 -10.56
CA LEU A 216 -2.61 -12.37 -11.26
C LEU A 216 -1.99 -11.40 -12.27
N SER A 217 -2.53 -11.41 -13.49
CA SER A 217 -2.29 -10.35 -14.47
C SER A 217 -3.01 -9.06 -14.06
N ARG A 218 -2.58 -7.93 -14.62
CA ARG A 218 -3.27 -6.64 -14.43
C ARG A 218 -4.77 -6.72 -14.74
N ARG A 219 -5.14 -7.41 -15.83
CA ARG A 219 -6.55 -7.59 -16.22
C ARG A 219 -7.36 -8.32 -15.15
N GLU A 220 -6.81 -9.38 -14.58
CA GLU A 220 -7.48 -10.18 -13.54
C GLU A 220 -7.58 -9.42 -12.23
N LYS A 221 -6.54 -8.68 -11.84
CA LYS A 221 -6.61 -7.75 -10.69
C LYS A 221 -7.76 -6.76 -10.87
N MET A 222 -7.85 -6.13 -12.04
CA MET A 222 -8.93 -5.17 -12.33
C MET A 222 -10.32 -5.82 -12.26
N ALA A 223 -10.47 -7.02 -12.81
CA ALA A 223 -11.74 -7.75 -12.77
C ALA A 223 -12.17 -8.13 -11.34
N LEU A 224 -11.23 -8.42 -10.45
CA LEU A 224 -11.50 -8.68 -9.03
C LEU A 224 -11.82 -7.39 -8.27
N LEU A 225 -11.06 -6.30 -8.51
CA LEU A 225 -11.34 -5.00 -7.89
C LEU A 225 -12.72 -4.46 -8.30
N SER A 226 -13.15 -4.65 -9.56
CA SER A 226 -14.49 -4.25 -10.00
C SER A 226 -15.61 -5.04 -9.32
N GLN A 227 -15.30 -6.23 -8.80
CA GLN A 227 -16.20 -7.04 -7.97
C GLN A 227 -16.11 -6.67 -6.48
N LYS A 228 -15.45 -5.54 -6.14
CA LYS A 228 -15.20 -5.08 -4.77
C LYS A 228 -14.39 -6.09 -3.92
N LYS A 229 -13.61 -6.96 -4.55
CA LYS A 229 -12.67 -7.84 -3.86
C LYS A 229 -11.34 -7.13 -3.76
N VAL A 230 -10.93 -6.73 -2.56
CA VAL A 230 -9.72 -5.93 -2.33
C VAL A 230 -8.67 -6.68 -1.53
N LEU A 231 -9.06 -7.72 -0.79
CA LEU A 231 -8.17 -8.54 0.05
C LEU A 231 -7.90 -9.91 -0.56
N CYS A 232 -6.69 -10.44 -0.35
CA CYS A 232 -6.37 -11.83 -0.69
C CYS A 232 -7.33 -12.82 -0.01
N SER A 233 -7.74 -12.55 1.23
CA SER A 233 -8.70 -13.38 1.96
C SER A 233 -10.07 -13.47 1.30
N ASP A 234 -10.47 -12.47 0.50
CA ASP A 234 -11.76 -12.49 -0.20
C ASP A 234 -11.83 -13.64 -1.20
N LEU A 235 -10.70 -13.99 -1.81
CA LEU A 235 -10.61 -15.05 -2.81
C LEU A 235 -10.78 -16.45 -2.23
N THR A 236 -10.47 -16.63 -0.95
CA THR A 236 -10.70 -17.90 -0.23
C THR A 236 -12.14 -18.08 0.20
N LYS A 237 -12.86 -16.98 0.41
CA LYS A 237 -14.26 -16.96 0.87
C LYS A 237 -15.25 -17.05 -0.29
N ASP A 238 -14.86 -16.58 -1.46
CA ASP A 238 -15.72 -16.49 -2.64
C ASP A 238 -14.97 -16.95 -3.89
N THR A 239 -15.02 -18.26 -4.13
CA THR A 239 -14.40 -18.88 -5.32
C THR A 239 -15.14 -18.55 -6.62
N GLN A 240 -16.40 -18.07 -6.56
CA GLN A 240 -17.12 -17.62 -7.74
C GLN A 240 -16.50 -16.35 -8.33
N ALA A 241 -15.98 -15.46 -7.48
CA ALA A 241 -15.29 -14.26 -7.91
C ALA A 241 -14.06 -14.55 -8.81
N LEU A 242 -13.38 -15.69 -8.55
CA LEU A 242 -12.29 -16.16 -9.41
C LEU A 242 -12.79 -16.51 -10.80
N ALA A 243 -13.89 -17.27 -10.89
CA ALA A 243 -14.47 -17.66 -12.17
C ALA A 243 -14.92 -16.43 -13.00
N VAL A 244 -15.57 -15.45 -12.36
CA VAL A 244 -15.97 -14.18 -13.00
C VAL A 244 -14.77 -13.37 -13.48
N ALA A 245 -13.65 -13.43 -12.75
CA ALA A 245 -12.39 -12.80 -13.17
C ALA A 245 -11.67 -13.57 -14.30
N GLY A 246 -12.23 -14.67 -14.79
CA GLY A 246 -11.64 -15.53 -15.82
C GLY A 246 -10.53 -16.44 -15.29
N LEU A 247 -10.48 -16.69 -13.98
CA LEU A 247 -9.53 -17.58 -13.33
C LEU A 247 -10.18 -18.97 -13.17
N GLY A 248 -9.58 -19.97 -13.79
CA GLY A 248 -10.05 -21.36 -13.71
C GLY A 248 -8.90 -22.37 -13.75
N GLY A 249 -9.22 -23.61 -13.37
CA GLY A 249 -8.29 -24.74 -13.36
C GLY A 249 -6.98 -24.44 -12.62
N SER A 250 -5.87 -24.89 -13.19
CA SER A 250 -4.52 -24.77 -12.61
C SER A 250 -4.06 -23.34 -12.32
N LYS A 251 -4.71 -22.32 -12.90
CA LYS A 251 -4.41 -20.93 -12.57
C LYS A 251 -5.08 -20.51 -11.26
N ALA A 252 -6.34 -20.89 -11.05
CA ALA A 252 -7.03 -20.61 -9.79
C ALA A 252 -6.32 -21.30 -8.62
N ASP A 253 -5.88 -22.55 -8.80
CA ASP A 253 -5.13 -23.28 -7.77
C ASP A 253 -3.84 -22.56 -7.37
N ARG A 254 -3.06 -22.08 -8.36
CA ARG A 254 -1.83 -21.30 -8.11
C ARG A 254 -2.09 -19.98 -7.40
N VAL A 255 -3.20 -19.30 -7.72
CA VAL A 255 -3.62 -18.07 -7.03
C VAL A 255 -3.93 -18.38 -5.57
N LEU A 256 -4.74 -19.42 -5.31
CA LEU A 256 -5.11 -19.83 -3.96
C LEU A 256 -3.90 -20.33 -3.14
N GLU A 257 -2.95 -21.02 -3.77
CA GLU A 257 -1.69 -21.41 -3.14
C GLU A 257 -0.84 -20.18 -2.77
N GLU A 258 -0.77 -19.18 -3.65
CA GLU A 258 -0.10 -17.91 -3.36
C GLU A 258 -0.80 -17.17 -2.21
N VAL A 259 -2.13 -17.09 -2.21
CA VAL A 259 -2.91 -16.51 -1.11
C VAL A 259 -2.60 -17.23 0.20
N GLY A 260 -2.62 -18.56 0.21
CA GLY A 260 -2.27 -19.36 1.39
C GLY A 260 -0.85 -19.09 1.88
N SER A 261 0.10 -18.86 0.97
CA SER A 261 1.49 -18.52 1.32
C SER A 261 1.66 -17.09 1.86
N LEU A 262 0.84 -16.14 1.41
CA LEU A 262 0.89 -14.73 1.84
C LEU A 262 0.14 -14.49 3.15
N CYS A 263 -0.97 -15.20 3.36
CA CYS A 263 -1.87 -15.03 4.50
C CYS A 263 -1.59 -16.00 5.66
N VAL A 264 -0.38 -16.58 5.75
CA VAL A 264 0.01 -17.38 6.92
C VAL A 264 0.19 -16.43 8.12
N PRO A 265 -0.52 -16.63 9.25
CA PRO A 265 -0.30 -15.82 10.44
C PRO A 265 1.16 -15.96 10.88
N VAL A 266 1.87 -14.84 10.91
CA VAL A 266 3.22 -14.78 11.46
C VAL A 266 3.07 -15.00 12.96
N LYS A 267 3.32 -16.21 13.43
CA LYS A 267 3.57 -16.43 14.86
C LYS A 267 4.80 -15.60 15.20
N HIS A 268 4.63 -14.55 15.99
CA HIS A 268 5.76 -13.94 16.69
C HIS A 268 6.36 -15.04 17.55
N ILE A 269 7.58 -15.46 17.20
CA ILE A 269 8.41 -16.23 18.12
C ILE A 269 8.93 -15.18 19.09
N GLU A 270 8.47 -15.27 20.34
CA GLU A 270 9.00 -14.52 21.48
C GLU A 270 10.49 -14.83 21.71
#